data_AF-A0A839T7J7-F1
#
_entry.id   AF-A0A839T7J7-F1
#
_cell.length_a   1.000
_cell.length_b   1.000
_cell.length_c   1.000
_cell.angle_alpha   90.00
_cell.angle_beta   90.00
_cell.angle_gamma   90.00
#
_symmetry.space_group_name_H-M   'P 1'
#
loop_
_entity.id
_entity.type
_entity.pdbx_description
1 polymer ?
#
loop_
_entity_poly.entity_id
_entity_poly.type
_entity_poly.pdbx_seq_one_letter_code
_entity_poly.pdbx_strand_id
1 'polypeptide(L)'
;MRTSKNGESIASWRPFQRNRFQIRFNFDGSFASKVSLNDQQIFDCTGVWSKKDNAIYWTYLYSAPELPQSSREDMDKILSAKEDQVVLKSSLTGKQRVMKRASH
;
A
#
# COMPACT_ATOMS: atom_id res chain seq x y z
N MET A 1 -20.14 -10.06 -25.74
CA MET A 1 -21.61 -9.96 -25.63
C MET A 1 -22.18 -11.36 -25.80
N ARG A 2 -22.74 -11.98 -24.76
CA ARG A 2 -23.44 -13.27 -24.86
C ARG A 2 -24.81 -13.11 -24.20
N THR A 3 -25.85 -13.41 -24.94
CA THR A 3 -27.27 -13.28 -24.56
C THR A 3 -27.78 -14.59 -23.94
N SER A 4 -28.47 -14.48 -22.80
CA SER A 4 -29.28 -15.55 -22.22
C SER A 4 -30.70 -15.49 -22.81
N LYS A 5 -31.36 -16.65 -22.94
CA LYS A 5 -32.62 -16.87 -23.69
C LYS A 5 -33.89 -16.23 -23.10
N ASN A 6 -33.81 -15.47 -22.00
CA ASN A 6 -35.01 -15.03 -21.26
C ASN A 6 -35.16 -13.51 -21.08
N GLY A 7 -34.65 -12.68 -22.00
CA GLY A 7 -35.06 -11.26 -22.12
C GLY A 7 -34.70 -10.31 -20.96
N GLU A 8 -34.23 -10.80 -19.82
CA GLU A 8 -33.74 -9.96 -18.74
C GLU A 8 -32.25 -9.65 -18.95
N SER A 9 -31.98 -8.42 -19.35
CA SER A 9 -30.63 -7.87 -19.29
C SER A 9 -30.26 -7.62 -17.83
N ILE A 10 -29.70 -8.62 -17.16
CA ILE A 10 -29.06 -8.44 -15.86
C ILE A 10 -27.75 -7.69 -16.12
N ALA A 11 -27.82 -6.36 -16.09
CA ALA A 11 -26.63 -5.52 -16.02
C ALA A 11 -25.97 -5.77 -14.66
N SER A 12 -25.03 -6.72 -14.62
CA SER A 12 -24.16 -6.88 -13.45
C SER A 12 -23.18 -5.71 -13.41
N TRP A 13 -23.59 -4.62 -12.76
CA TRP A 13 -22.68 -3.57 -12.31
C TRP A 13 -21.77 -4.21 -11.26
N ARG A 14 -20.59 -4.68 -11.67
CA ARG A 14 -19.52 -4.91 -10.71
C ARG A 14 -19.04 -3.53 -10.27
N PRO A 15 -19.21 -3.12 -9.00
CA PRO A 15 -18.61 -1.87 -8.55
C PRO A 15 -17.11 -1.95 -8.83
N PHE A 16 -16.57 -0.90 -9.46
CA PHE A 16 -15.13 -0.75 -9.63
C PHE A 16 -14.49 -0.85 -8.24
N GLN A 17 -13.84 -1.97 -7.93
CA GLN A 17 -13.13 -2.09 -6.65
C GLN A 17 -11.91 -1.20 -6.68
N ARG A 18 -12.01 -0.02 -6.07
CA ARG A 18 -10.92 0.94 -5.93
C ARG A 18 -10.16 0.62 -4.65
N ASN A 19 -9.23 -0.33 -4.77
CA ASN A 19 -8.30 -0.64 -3.70
C ASN A 19 -7.12 0.32 -3.83
N ARG A 20 -6.82 1.07 -2.78
CA ARG A 20 -5.78 2.10 -2.81
C ARG A 20 -4.83 1.94 -1.65
N PHE A 21 -3.54 1.98 -1.97
CA PHE A 21 -2.46 2.10 -1.00
C PHE A 21 -1.72 3.40 -1.28
N GLN A 22 -1.58 4.25 -0.26
CA GLN A 22 -0.88 5.52 -0.38
C GLN A 22 0.11 5.64 0.76
N ILE A 23 1.36 5.96 0.44
CA ILE A 23 2.36 6.40 1.41
C ILE A 23 2.80 7.81 1.03
N ARG A 24 2.91 8.68 2.03
CA ARG A 24 3.60 9.96 1.94
C ARG A 24 4.86 9.88 2.77
N PHE A 25 6.01 10.13 2.13
CA PHE A 25 7.28 10.31 2.81
C PHE A 25 7.52 11.80 3.02
N ASN A 26 7.90 12.18 4.24
CA ASN A 26 8.30 13.53 4.57
C ASN A 26 9.83 13.61 4.68
N PHE A 27 10.40 14.78 4.42
CA PHE A 27 11.86 15.01 4.46
C PHE A 27 12.46 14.88 5.87
N ASP A 28 11.64 15.03 6.91
CA ASP A 28 12.04 14.87 8.32
C ASP A 28 12.17 13.39 8.74
N GLY A 29 12.01 12.45 7.82
CA GLY A 29 12.07 11.01 8.09
C GLY A 29 10.77 10.44 8.64
N SER A 30 9.69 11.22 8.73
CA SER A 30 8.36 10.70 9.05
C SER A 30 7.64 10.20 7.79
N PHE A 31 6.67 9.30 7.97
CA PHE A 31 5.75 8.88 6.92
C PHE A 31 4.32 8.76 7.44
N ALA A 32 3.37 8.87 6.51
CA ALA A 32 1.98 8.53 6.73
C ALA A 32 1.50 7.58 5.64
N SER A 33 0.76 6.54 6.01
CA SER A 33 0.22 5.54 5.09
C SER A 33 -1.29 5.38 5.28
N LYS A 34 -1.99 5.09 4.18
CA LYS A 34 -3.42 4.78 4.16
C LYS A 34 -3.71 3.63 3.22
N VAL A 35 -4.58 2.73 3.66
CA VAL A 35 -5.15 1.64 2.87
C VAL A 35 -6.66 1.86 2.80
N SER A 36 -7.19 1.89 1.59
CA SER A 36 -8.63 1.94 1.34
C SER A 36 -9.08 0.77 0.50
N LEU A 37 -10.23 0.18 0.87
CA LEU A 37 -10.94 -0.84 0.11
C LEU A 37 -12.29 -0.24 -0.30
N ASN A 38 -12.58 -0.17 -1.60
CA ASN A 38 -13.82 0.42 -2.12
C ASN A 38 -14.09 1.83 -1.55
N ASP A 39 -13.06 2.69 -1.57
CA ASP A 39 -13.08 4.06 -1.03
C ASP A 39 -13.30 4.16 0.50
N GLN A 40 -13.48 3.05 1.22
CA GLN A 40 -13.47 3.01 2.69
C GLN A 40 -12.04 2.84 3.20
N GLN A 41 -11.55 3.75 4.05
CA GLN A 41 -10.28 3.57 4.76
C GLN A 41 -10.39 2.40 5.74
N ILE A 42 -9.54 1.39 5.59
CA ILE A 42 -9.51 0.19 6.43
C ILE A 42 -8.26 0.11 7.30
N PHE A 43 -7.23 0.89 6.97
CA PHE A 43 -6.01 0.99 7.75
C PHE A 43 -5.34 2.34 7.51
N ASP A 44 -4.80 2.94 8.55
CA ASP A 44 -3.88 4.07 8.46
C ASP A 44 -2.80 3.94 9.51
N CYS A 45 -1.62 4.47 9.20
CA CYS A 45 -0.52 4.52 10.15
C CYS A 45 0.39 5.71 9.91
N THR A 46 1.10 6.10 10.96
CA THR A 46 2.18 7.08 10.89
C THR A 46 3.39 6.52 11.61
N GLY A 47 4.57 6.93 11.17
CA GLY A 47 5.80 6.44 11.74
C GLY A 47 7.02 7.17 11.24
N VAL A 48 8.17 6.59 11.55
CA VAL A 48 9.46 7.02 11.02
C VAL A 48 10.00 5.97 10.07
N TRP A 49 10.69 6.44 9.04
CA TRP A 49 11.39 5.59 8.08
C TRP A 49 12.86 6.01 8.03
N SER A 50 13.73 5.05 7.76
CA SER A 50 15.12 5.34 7.44
C SER A 50 15.61 4.43 6.33
N LYS A 51 16.55 4.93 5.53
CA LYS A 51 17.24 4.13 4.52
C LYS A 51 18.65 3.84 5.03
N LYS A 52 19.02 2.57 5.06
CA LYS A 52 20.39 2.12 5.26
C LYS A 52 20.72 1.08 4.22
N ASP A 53 21.85 1.26 3.54
CA ASP A 53 22.25 0.43 2.40
C ASP A 53 21.13 0.32 1.34
N ASN A 54 20.77 -0.92 0.98
CA ASN A 54 19.68 -1.25 0.06
C ASN A 54 18.41 -1.69 0.82
N ALA A 55 18.13 -1.12 1.98
CA ALA A 55 16.92 -1.40 2.74
C ALA A 55 16.25 -0.13 3.28
N ILE A 56 14.92 -0.21 3.43
CA ILE A 56 14.09 0.74 4.16
C ILE A 56 13.67 0.07 5.46
N TYR A 57 13.86 0.79 6.56
CA TYR A 57 13.43 0.40 7.89
C TYR A 57 12.23 1.26 8.27
N TRP A 58 11.19 0.61 8.78
CA TRP A 58 9.94 1.23 9.17
C TRP A 58 9.74 1.06 10.67
N THR A 59 9.37 2.13 11.36
CA THR A 59 8.90 2.08 12.74
C THR A 59 7.53 2.74 12.80
N TYR A 60 6.51 1.94 13.07
CA TYR A 60 5.11 2.36 13.16
C TYR A 60 4.83 2.89 14.56
N LEU A 61 4.63 4.21 14.67
CA LEU A 61 4.35 4.88 15.95
C LEU A 61 2.85 4.86 16.28
N TYR A 62 2.02 5.02 15.26
CA TYR A 62 0.56 4.97 15.37
C TYR A 62 -0.02 4.14 14.22
N SER A 63 -1.09 3.42 14.52
CA SER A 63 -1.91 2.78 13.50
C SER A 63 -3.36 2.64 13.97
N ALA A 64 -4.29 2.66 13.02
CA ALA A 64 -5.67 2.26 13.22
C ALA A 64 -6.07 1.23 12.14
N PRO A 65 -6.46 0.00 12.51
CA PRO A 65 -6.41 -0.57 13.87
C PRO A 65 -4.99 -0.64 14.46
N GLU A 66 -4.91 -0.77 15.79
CA GLU A 66 -3.64 -0.84 16.49
C GLU A 66 -2.86 -2.09 16.09
N LEU A 67 -1.58 -1.91 15.73
CA LEU A 67 -0.66 -2.99 15.45
C LEU A 67 -0.11 -3.57 16.77
N PRO A 68 0.03 -4.90 16.88
CA PRO A 68 0.72 -5.48 18.02
C PRO A 68 2.18 -5.02 18.04
N GLN A 69 2.77 -4.96 19.23
CA GLN A 69 4.14 -4.46 19.43
C GLN A 69 5.17 -5.17 18.52
N SER A 70 5.01 -6.47 18.31
CA SER A 70 5.87 -7.28 17.44
C SER A 70 5.80 -6.93 15.94
N SER A 71 4.81 -6.13 15.53
CA SER A 71 4.61 -5.69 14.14
C SER A 71 4.84 -4.19 13.98
N ARG A 72 5.34 -3.49 15.01
CA ARG A 72 5.65 -2.05 14.94
C ARG A 72 6.97 -1.75 14.25
N GLU A 73 7.72 -2.76 13.86
CA GLU A 73 8.93 -2.62 13.07
C GLU A 73 8.85 -3.51 11.83
N ASP A 74 9.29 -3.00 10.68
CA ASP A 74 9.36 -3.75 9.43
C ASP A 74 10.60 -3.32 8.63
N MET A 75 11.03 -4.18 7.72
CA MET A 75 12.13 -3.90 6.80
C MET A 75 11.75 -4.37 5.41
N ASP A 76 11.98 -3.49 4.44
CA ASP A 76 11.86 -3.79 3.02
C ASP A 76 13.23 -3.68 2.34
N LYS A 77 13.61 -4.70 1.57
CA LYS A 77 14.77 -4.61 0.67
C LYS A 77 14.40 -3.83 -0.58
N ILE A 78 15.25 -2.88 -0.95
CA ILE A 78 15.14 -2.13 -2.21
C ILE A 78 15.75 -3.00 -3.31
N LEU A 79 14.91 -3.48 -4.23
CA LEU A 79 15.37 -4.24 -5.40
C LEU A 79 15.71 -3.33 -6.59
N SER A 80 14.98 -2.22 -6.73
CA SER A 80 15.21 -1.22 -7.76
C SER A 80 14.61 0.11 -7.33
N ALA A 81 15.31 1.22 -7.59
CA ALA A 81 14.80 2.57 -7.44
C ALA A 81 15.04 3.33 -8.75
N LYS A 82 13.97 3.80 -9.37
CA LYS A 82 13.96 4.68 -10.55
C LYS A 82 13.24 5.97 -10.18
N GLU A 83 13.30 6.96 -11.06
CA GLU A 83 12.75 8.29 -10.80
C GLU A 83 11.27 8.29 -10.37
N ASP A 84 10.44 7.45 -11.00
CA ASP A 84 8.99 7.38 -10.81
C ASP A 84 8.52 6.15 -10.03
N GLN A 85 9.42 5.22 -9.71
CA GLN A 85 9.05 3.96 -9.08
C GLN A 85 10.14 3.37 -8.18
N VAL A 86 9.71 2.69 -7.12
CA VAL A 86 10.57 1.84 -6.30
C VAL A 86 9.96 0.45 -6.21
N VAL A 87 10.81 -0.57 -6.34
CA VAL A 87 10.47 -1.99 -6.17
C VAL A 87 11.05 -2.45 -4.84
N LEU A 88 10.17 -2.83 -3.93
CA LEU A 88 10.51 -3.30 -2.60
C LEU A 88 10.22 -4.79 -2.48
N LYS A 89 10.99 -5.49 -1.65
CA LYS A 89 10.71 -6.86 -1.20
C LYS A 89 10.59 -6.88 0.31
N SER A 90 9.41 -7.21 0.80
CA SER A 90 9.13 -7.35 2.23
C SER A 90 9.95 -8.47 2.83
N SER A 91 10.66 -8.16 3.91
CA SER A 91 11.38 -9.18 4.68
C SER A 91 10.45 -10.07 5.49
N LEU A 92 9.28 -9.57 5.89
CA LEU A 92 8.26 -10.36 6.58
C LEU A 92 7.57 -11.37 5.66
N THR A 93 7.16 -10.94 4.47
CA THR A 93 6.30 -11.77 3.60
C THR A 93 7.02 -12.34 2.37
N GLY A 94 8.23 -11.86 2.06
CA GLY A 94 8.94 -12.18 0.82
C GLY A 94 8.31 -11.60 -0.45
N LYS A 95 7.13 -10.98 -0.36
CA LYS A 95 6.38 -10.44 -1.50
C LYS A 95 7.04 -9.15 -2.02
N GLN A 96 7.01 -9.01 -3.34
CA GLN A 96 7.45 -7.78 -3.99
C GLN A 96 6.30 -6.78 -4.10
N ARG A 97 6.61 -5.50 -3.95
CA ARG A 97 5.69 -4.38 -4.10
C ARG A 97 6.31 -3.34 -5.00
N VAL A 98 5.54 -2.84 -5.96
CA VAL A 98 5.92 -1.73 -6.81
C VAL A 98 5.18 -0.50 -6.30
N MET A 99 5.91 0.49 -5.82
CA MET A 99 5.36 1.78 -5.41
C MET A 99 5.69 2.80 -6.50
N LYS A 100 4.66 3.38 -7.10
CA LYS A 100 4.79 4.42 -8.10
C LYS A 100 4.56 5.78 -7.46
N ARG A 101 5.29 6.79 -7.90
CA ARG A 101 5.02 8.19 -7.54
C ARG A 101 3.59 8.53 -7.96
N ALA A 102 2.85 9.21 -7.08
CA ALA A 102 1.54 9.73 -7.45
C ALA A 102 1.72 10.78 -8.55
N SER A 103 1.00 10.63 -9.66
CA SER A 103 0.85 11.69 -10.65
C SER A 103 -0.02 12.79 -10.05
N HIS A 104 0.50 14.03 -10.04
CA HIS A 104 -0.27 15.23 -9.72
C HIS A 104 -1.18 15.61 -10.88
#